data_AF-A0A5P0JA59-F1
#
_entry.id   AF-A0A5P0JA59-F1
#
_cell.length_a   1.000
_cell.length_b   1.000
_cell.length_c   1.000
_cell.angle_alpha   90.00
_cell.angle_beta   90.00
_cell.angle_gamma   90.00
#
_symmetry.space_group_name_H-M   'P 1'
#
loop_
_entity.id
_entity.type
_entity.pdbx_description
1 polymer ?
#
loop_
_entity_poly.entity_id
_entity_poly.type
_entity_poly.pdbx_seq_one_letter_code
_entity_poly.pdbx_strand_id
1 'polypeptide(L)' 'MRLFNPVTLTEVIPGLHDVTGAIELPEDNWFFTMTEIPQGMELTINEKGEPILIEVNQSQGIQAK' A
#
# COMPACT_ATOMS: atom_id res chain seq x y z
N MET A 1 -16.75 -0.87 3.14
CA MET A 1 -15.57 -0.36 2.40
C MET A 1 -14.59 0.20 3.41
N ARG A 2 -13.29 0.08 3.15
CA ARG A 2 -12.21 0.68 3.98
C ARG A 2 -11.38 1.64 3.14
N LEU A 3 -10.74 2.60 3.79
CA LEU A 3 -9.97 3.64 3.11
C LEU A 3 -8.48 3.35 3.12
N PHE A 4 -7.84 3.53 1.97
CA PHE A 4 -6.39 3.38 1.79
C PHE A 4 -5.78 4.72 1.35
N ASN A 5 -4.62 5.07 1.92
CA ASN A 5 -3.86 6.23 1.51
C ASN A 5 -2.77 5.83 0.51
N PRO A 6 -2.87 6.23 -0.77
CA PRO A 6 -1.87 5.88 -1.78
C PRO A 6 -0.53 6.60 -1.61
N VAL A 7 -0.48 7.67 -0.82
CA VAL A 7 0.75 8.44 -0.57
C VAL A 7 1.57 7.82 0.57
N THR A 8 0.90 7.47 1.66
CA THR A 8 1.57 6.88 2.84
C THR A 8 1.57 5.36 2.85
N LEU A 9 0.83 4.73 1.93
CA LEU A 9 0.66 3.28 1.83
C LEU A 9 0.08 2.65 3.11
N THR A 10 -0.83 3.36 3.77
CA THR A 10 -1.44 2.93 5.04
C THR A 10 -2.96 2.96 4.97
N GLU A 11 -3.61 2.25 5.89
CA GLU A 11 -5.04 2.41 6.12
C GLU A 11 -5.36 3.82 6.68
N VAL A 12 -6.48 4.37 6.23
CA VAL A 12 -7.06 5.61 6.72
C VAL A 12 -8.26 5.28 7.61
N ILE A 13 -8.26 5.79 8.85
CA ILE A 13 -9.34 5.60 9.81
C ILE A 13 -10.11 6.93 9.89
N PRO A 14 -11.35 7.02 9.36
CA PRO A 14 -12.16 8.24 9.44
C PRO A 14 -12.33 8.73 10.88
N GLY A 15 -12.19 10.05 11.08
CA GLY A 15 -12.25 10.67 12.40
C GLY A 15 -10.92 10.64 13.18
N LEU A 16 -9.92 9.89 12.70
CA LEU A 16 -8.56 9.91 13.24
C LEU A 16 -7.54 10.45 12.23
N HIS A 17 -7.63 10.01 10.97
CA HIS A 17 -6.74 10.43 9.88
C HIS A 17 -7.44 11.45 8.96
N ASP A 18 -6.66 12.27 8.27
CA ASP A 18 -7.15 13.02 7.11
C ASP A 18 -7.53 12.03 6.00
N VAL A 19 -8.74 12.17 5.46
CA VAL A 19 -9.29 11.31 4.41
C VAL A 19 -9.06 11.86 3.00
N THR A 20 -8.48 13.05 2.89
CA THR A 20 -8.22 13.72 1.61
C THR A 20 -7.27 12.88 0.75
N GLY A 21 -7.71 12.51 -0.45
CA GLY A 21 -6.94 11.69 -1.39
C GLY A 21 -6.88 10.20 -1.04
N ALA A 22 -7.60 9.75 0.00
CA ALA A 22 -7.80 8.34 0.25
C ALA A 22 -8.70 7.71 -0.81
N ILE A 23 -8.49 6.44 -1.10
CA ILE A 23 -9.35 5.66 -1.99
C ILE A 23 -10.13 4.60 -1.22
N GLU A 24 -11.32 4.26 -1.70
CA GLU A 24 -12.15 3.21 -1.15
C GLU A 24 -11.79 1.85 -1.76
N LEU A 25 -11.60 0.87 -0.88
CA LEU A 25 -11.35 -0.51 -1.25
C LEU A 25 -12.36 -1.43 -0.52
N PRO A 26 -12.65 -2.62 -1.09
CA PRO A 26 -13.41 -3.65 -0.40
C PRO A 26 -12.79 -4.01 0.96
N GLU A 27 -13.62 -4.33 1.96
CA GLU A 27 -13.13 -4.64 3.32
C GLU A 27 -12.29 -5.93 3.36
N ASP A 28 -12.55 -6.83 2.43
CA ASP A 28 -11.85 -8.09 2.20
C ASP A 28 -10.66 -7.95 1.23
N ASN A 29 -10.31 -6.72 0.83
CA ASN A 29 -9.10 -6.49 0.05
C ASN A 29 -7.88 -7.01 0.83
N TRP A 30 -6.97 -7.68 0.12
CA TRP A 30 -5.79 -8.32 0.69
C TRP A 30 -4.95 -7.36 1.56
N PHE A 31 -4.90 -6.06 1.19
CA PHE A 31 -4.14 -5.05 1.93
C PHE A 31 -4.58 -4.93 3.39
N PHE A 32 -5.87 -5.14 3.68
CA PHE A 32 -6.43 -5.00 5.02
C PHE A 32 -6.46 -6.29 5.84
N THR A 33 -6.27 -7.43 5.19
CA THR A 33 -6.42 -8.75 5.80
C THR A 33 -5.07 -9.44 6.00
N MET A 34 -4.05 -9.03 5.25
CA MET A 34 -2.69 -9.55 5.37
C MET A 34 -1.94 -8.82 6.49
N THR A 35 -1.17 -9.56 7.30
CA THR A 35 -0.45 -9.02 8.47
C THR A 35 0.94 -8.51 8.15
N GLU A 36 1.54 -9.00 7.07
CA GLU A 36 2.90 -8.66 6.65
C GLU A 36 3.03 -8.74 5.13
N ILE A 37 3.94 -7.96 4.55
CA ILE A 37 4.27 -8.05 3.12
C ILE A 37 5.15 -9.31 2.90
N PRO A 38 4.88 -10.14 1.87
CA PRO A 38 5.62 -11.38 1.69
C PRO A 38 7.10 -11.08 1.42
N GLN A 39 7.98 -11.97 1.86
CA GLN A 39 9.41 -11.81 1.64
C GLN A 39 9.72 -11.68 0.15
N GLY A 40 10.54 -10.69 -0.21
CA GLY A 40 10.93 -10.41 -1.60
C GLY A 40 9.88 -9.62 -2.39
N MET A 41 8.80 -9.18 -1.75
CA MET A 41 7.81 -8.28 -2.33
C MET A 41 7.91 -6.88 -1.72
N GLU A 42 7.46 -5.89 -2.48
CA GLU A 42 7.28 -4.50 -2.04
C GLU A 42 5.84 -4.07 -2.29
N LEU A 43 5.26 -3.37 -1.31
CA LEU A 43 3.98 -2.71 -1.45
C LEU A 43 4.16 -1.41 -2.23
N THR A 44 3.39 -1.24 -3.30
CA THR A 44 3.32 0.00 -4.08
C THR A 44 1.89 0.22 -4.55
N ILE A 45 1.68 1.18 -5.45
CA ILE A 45 0.37 1.49 -6.04
C ILE A 45 0.37 1.34 -7.56
N ASN A 46 -0.79 1.01 -8.11
CA ASN A 46 -1.03 1.10 -9.55
C ASN A 46 -1.43 2.54 -9.95
N GLU A 47 -1.69 2.75 -11.25
CA GLU A 47 -2.10 4.06 -11.80
C GLU A 47 -3.42 4.59 -11.21
N LYS A 48 -4.24 3.72 -10.60
CA LYS A 48 -5.49 4.10 -9.93
C LYS A 48 -5.31 4.41 -8.44
N GLY A 49 -4.08 4.29 -7.92
CA GLY A 49 -3.78 4.44 -6.50
C GLY A 49 -4.11 3.20 -5.66
N GLU A 50 -4.49 2.07 -6.27
CA GLU A 50 -4.80 0.84 -5.55
C GLU A 50 -3.52 0.10 -5.15
N PRO A 51 -3.47 -0.51 -3.96
CA PRO A 51 -2.30 -1.23 -3.49
C PRO A 51 -2.04 -2.46 -4.35
N ILE A 52 -0.77 -2.64 -4.73
CA ILE A 52 -0.27 -3.82 -5.44
C ILE A 52 1.05 -4.28 -4.80
N LEU A 53 1.39 -5.55 -5.03
CA LEU A 53 2.70 -6.11 -4.69
C LEU A 53 3.55 -6.24 -5.94
N ILE A 54 4.81 -5.84 -5.85
CA ILE A 54 5.82 -6.07 -6.90
C ILE A 54 6.97 -6.90 -6.33
N GLU A 55 7.56 -7.76 -7.16
CA GLU A 55 8.78 -8.48 -6.78
C GLU A 55 9.97 -7.51 -6.73
N VAL A 56 10.69 -7.53 -5.61
CA VAL A 56 11.93 -6.78 -5.47
C VAL A 56 13.06 -7.70 -5.92
N ASN A 57 13.49 -7.53 -7.17
CA ASN A 57 14.74 -8.15 -7.60
C ASN A 57 15.88 -7.58 -6.74
N GLN A 58 16.53 -8.43 -5.94
CA GLN A 58 17.66 -8.07 -5.06
C GLN A 58 18.87 -7.45 -5.81
N SER A 59 18.78 -7.29 -7.13
CA SER A 59 19.75 -6.67 -8.04
C SER A 59 19.72 -5.14 -8.05
N GLN A 60 18.75 -4.47 -7.41
CA GLN A 60 18.73 -3.00 -7.28
C GLN A 60 19.16 -2.50 -5.90
N GLY A 61 20.30 -3.00 -5.43
CA GLY A 61 21.14 -2.24 -4.51
C GLY A 61 22.02 -1.26 -5.29
N ILE A 62 21.53 -0.07 -5.63
CA ILE A 62 22.38 1.03 -6.13
C ILE A 62 22.36 2.19 -5.14
N GLN A 63 23.36 2.13 -4.24
CA GLN A 63 24.25 3.22 -3.83
C GLN A 63 23.67 4.65 -3.74
N ALA A 64 23.50 5.14 -2.52
CA ALA A 64 23.78 6.55 -2.23
C ALA A 64 25.29 6.67 -1.96
N LYS A 65 25.98 7.40 -2.84
CA LYS A 65 27.36 7.87 -2.64
C LYS A 65 27.43 8.96 -1.59
#